data_AF-A0A7C3YI97-F1
#
_entry.id   AF-A0A7C3YI97-F1
#
_cell.length_a   1.000
_cell.length_b   1.000
_cell.length_c   1.000
_cell.angle_alpha   90.00
_cell.angle_beta   90.00
_cell.angle_gamma   90.00
#
_symmetry.space_group_name_H-M   'P 1'
#
loop_
_entity.id
_entity.type
_entity.pdbx_description
1 polymer ?
#
loop_
_entity_poly.entity_id
_entity_poly.type
_entity_poly.pdbx_seq_one_letter_code
_entity_poly.pdbx_strand_id
1 'polypeptide(L)'
;MKDGAQYRVQYTSLVKLIIIFLILYCYLSFFFKKPDMDITAINHDDTFTLAEKFAPRLHLNGKEFFGLKDLFVVFHPDKPVIAYHLFWEDDIDFPNDGQPNDHEIIWVQYSHDKSKVISLWTYWHGKILEKRFSNKEVVKNPDVYIQWGKHGSLPQKWDQGFSIRPGMEIYIHYFLCRYIHKHNRSVLSTNWPERFDGNFRDYLTFSNILELNKLISKEKILVCIDSNNKIRILFKENFSYKIEWPT
;
A
#
# COMPACT_ATOMS: atom_id res chain seq x y z
N MET A 1 -26.82 67.05 1.57
CA MET A 1 -27.30 66.13 0.52
C MET A 1 -26.13 65.74 -0.38
N LYS A 2 -25.38 64.68 -0.09
CA LYS A 2 -24.47 64.03 -1.07
C LYS A 2 -23.91 62.64 -0.67
N ASP A 3 -24.54 61.88 0.22
CA ASP A 3 -23.99 60.56 0.66
C ASP A 3 -24.87 59.33 0.37
N GLY A 4 -25.94 59.47 -0.42
CA GLY A 4 -26.90 58.37 -0.69
C GLY A 4 -26.57 57.49 -1.91
N ALA A 5 -25.72 57.95 -2.83
CA ALA A 5 -25.51 57.31 -4.13
C ALA A 5 -24.37 56.28 -4.15
N GLN A 6 -23.33 56.47 -3.33
CA GLN A 6 -22.16 55.58 -3.32
C GLN A 6 -22.44 54.22 -2.67
N TYR A 7 -23.29 54.18 -1.65
CA TYR A 7 -23.67 52.94 -0.98
C TYR A 7 -24.51 52.01 -1.88
N ARG A 8 -25.45 52.54 -2.68
CA ARG A 8 -26.31 51.70 -3.55
C ARG A 8 -25.53 50.91 -4.60
N VAL A 9 -24.43 51.46 -5.13
CA VAL A 9 -23.64 50.80 -6.18
C VAL A 9 -22.83 49.63 -5.61
N GLN A 10 -22.27 49.76 -4.39
CA GLN A 10 -21.51 48.68 -3.75
C GLN A 10 -22.39 47.47 -3.39
N TYR A 11 -23.62 47.68 -2.90
CA TYR A 11 -24.54 46.58 -2.57
C TYR A 11 -24.96 45.77 -3.80
N THR A 12 -25.17 46.42 -4.96
CA THR A 12 -25.54 45.69 -6.18
C THR A 12 -24.42 44.80 -6.71
N SER A 13 -23.16 45.19 -6.54
CA SER A 13 -22.01 44.38 -6.96
C SER A 13 -21.78 43.20 -6.03
N LEU A 14 -21.95 43.39 -4.71
CA LEU A 14 -21.80 42.32 -3.73
C LEU A 14 -22.88 41.24 -3.87
N VAL A 15 -24.14 41.65 -4.08
CA VAL A 15 -25.27 40.72 -4.29
C VAL A 15 -25.07 39.91 -5.58
N LYS A 16 -24.59 40.53 -6.66
CA LYS A 16 -24.26 39.81 -7.91
C LYS A 16 -23.13 38.79 -7.71
N LEU A 17 -22.12 39.12 -6.93
CA LEU A 17 -21.00 38.20 -6.64
C LEU A 17 -21.48 36.98 -5.85
N ILE A 18 -22.35 37.19 -4.86
CA ILE A 18 -22.94 36.11 -4.05
C ILE A 18 -23.81 35.19 -4.91
N ILE A 19 -24.61 35.75 -5.81
CA ILE A 19 -25.45 34.97 -6.73
C ILE A 19 -24.58 34.14 -7.68
N ILE A 20 -23.53 34.73 -8.26
CA ILE A 20 -22.59 33.99 -9.12
C ILE A 20 -21.93 32.85 -8.34
N PHE A 21 -21.50 33.11 -7.11
CA PHE A 21 -20.88 32.09 -6.26
C PHE A 21 -21.85 30.95 -5.92
N LEU A 22 -23.12 31.26 -5.62
CA LEU A 22 -24.16 30.26 -5.38
C LEU A 22 -24.46 29.44 -6.63
N ILE A 23 -24.54 30.07 -7.80
CA ILE A 23 -24.75 29.36 -9.08
C ILE A 23 -23.55 28.45 -9.36
N LEU A 24 -22.32 28.94 -9.18
CA LEU A 24 -21.11 28.15 -9.37
C LEU A 24 -21.06 26.99 -8.37
N TYR A 25 -21.40 27.25 -7.10
CA TYR A 25 -21.46 26.22 -6.06
C TYR A 25 -22.52 25.17 -6.39
N CYS A 26 -23.72 25.55 -6.79
CA CYS A 26 -24.77 24.62 -7.21
C CYS A 26 -24.39 23.85 -8.48
N TYR A 27 -23.76 24.50 -9.46
CA TYR A 27 -23.28 23.86 -10.68
C TYR A 27 -22.17 22.85 -10.36
N LEU A 28 -21.18 23.25 -9.55
CA LEU A 28 -20.11 22.36 -9.12
C LEU A 28 -20.65 21.23 -8.24
N SER A 29 -21.57 21.47 -7.31
CA SER A 29 -22.13 20.40 -6.46
C SER A 29 -23.09 19.49 -7.23
N PHE A 30 -23.69 19.93 -8.33
CA PHE A 30 -24.51 19.10 -9.21
C PHE A 30 -23.65 18.28 -10.18
N PHE A 31 -22.62 18.86 -10.79
CA PHE A 31 -21.72 18.16 -11.73
C PHE A 31 -20.61 17.35 -11.05
N PHE A 32 -20.18 17.74 -9.85
CA PHE A 32 -19.30 16.96 -8.97
C PHE A 32 -20.05 16.23 -7.87
N LYS A 33 -21.38 16.09 -7.99
CA LYS A 33 -22.07 15.06 -7.24
C LYS A 33 -21.44 13.75 -7.71
N LYS A 34 -20.55 13.18 -6.87
CA LYS A 34 -20.05 11.82 -7.05
C LYS A 34 -21.30 11.00 -7.40
N PRO A 35 -21.31 10.24 -8.51
CA PRO A 35 -22.42 9.33 -8.74
C PRO A 35 -22.59 8.57 -7.43
N ASP A 36 -23.82 8.57 -6.89
CA ASP A 36 -24.17 7.69 -5.78
C ASP A 36 -23.70 6.33 -6.26
N MET A 37 -22.59 5.89 -5.66
CA MET A 37 -21.88 4.70 -6.08
C MET A 37 -22.92 3.63 -5.89
N ASP A 38 -23.40 3.08 -7.00
CA ASP A 38 -24.30 1.96 -6.98
C ASP A 38 -23.47 0.84 -6.34
N ILE A 39 -23.63 0.70 -5.01
CA ILE A 39 -23.14 -0.43 -4.24
C ILE A 39 -24.02 -1.59 -4.70
N THR A 40 -23.84 -1.99 -5.95
CA THR A 40 -24.07 -3.35 -6.40
C THR A 40 -23.41 -4.18 -5.32
N ALA A 41 -24.27 -4.87 -4.55
CA ALA A 41 -23.86 -5.62 -3.38
C ALA A 41 -22.59 -6.38 -3.76
N ILE A 42 -21.47 -6.03 -3.12
CA ILE A 42 -20.20 -6.71 -3.32
C ILE A 42 -20.53 -8.17 -3.09
N ASN A 43 -20.46 -8.99 -4.15
CA ASN A 43 -20.60 -10.42 -3.97
C ASN A 43 -19.33 -10.85 -3.23
N HIS A 44 -19.40 -10.85 -1.91
CA HIS A 44 -18.26 -11.09 -1.03
C HIS A 44 -17.58 -12.42 -1.35
N ASP A 45 -18.31 -13.42 -1.84
CA ASP A 45 -17.77 -14.72 -2.24
C ASP A 45 -16.95 -14.64 -3.55
N ASP A 46 -17.40 -13.85 -4.53
CA ASP A 46 -16.64 -13.62 -5.77
C ASP A 46 -15.37 -12.80 -5.49
N THR A 47 -15.49 -11.76 -4.66
CA THR A 47 -14.36 -10.89 -4.30
C THR A 47 -13.33 -11.65 -3.47
N PHE A 48 -13.77 -12.48 -2.52
CA PHE A 48 -12.89 -13.33 -1.74
C PHE A 48 -12.14 -14.35 -2.61
N THR A 49 -12.86 -15.04 -3.51
CA THR A 49 -12.24 -15.98 -4.45
C THR A 49 -11.21 -15.28 -5.33
N LEU A 50 -11.50 -14.05 -5.77
CA LEU A 50 -10.58 -13.28 -6.60
C LEU A 50 -9.34 -12.82 -5.84
N ALA A 51 -9.52 -12.43 -4.57
CA ALA A 51 -8.44 -12.08 -3.66
C ALA A 51 -7.50 -13.28 -3.42
N GLU A 52 -8.03 -14.47 -3.12
CA GLU A 52 -7.22 -15.68 -2.96
C GLU A 52 -6.50 -16.06 -4.25
N LYS A 53 -7.21 -15.99 -5.39
CA LYS A 53 -6.68 -16.36 -6.70
C LYS A 53 -5.47 -15.54 -7.10
N PHE A 54 -5.49 -14.24 -6.79
CA PHE A 54 -4.44 -13.30 -7.19
C PHE A 54 -3.52 -12.86 -6.06
N ALA A 55 -3.63 -13.49 -4.89
CA ALA A 55 -2.76 -13.21 -3.76
C ALA A 55 -1.29 -13.50 -4.12
N PRO A 56 -0.36 -12.57 -3.85
CA PRO A 56 1.07 -12.83 -4.00
C PRO A 56 1.55 -13.96 -3.08
N ARG A 57 2.60 -14.67 -3.50
CA ARG A 57 3.40 -15.52 -2.61
C ARG A 57 4.56 -14.71 -2.08
N LEU A 58 4.70 -14.63 -0.76
CA LEU A 58 5.81 -13.92 -0.15
C LEU A 58 6.95 -14.88 0.16
N HIS A 59 8.13 -14.56 -0.34
CA HIS A 59 9.36 -15.28 -0.09
C HIS A 59 10.14 -14.49 0.96
N LEU A 60 10.27 -15.05 2.15
CA LEU A 60 10.92 -14.46 3.31
C LEU A 60 12.29 -15.07 3.52
N ASN A 61 13.19 -14.31 4.14
CA ASN A 61 14.45 -14.87 4.62
C ASN A 61 14.15 -15.94 5.68
N GLY A 62 14.94 -17.02 5.70
CA GLY A 62 14.80 -18.11 6.69
C GLY A 62 14.98 -17.65 8.14
N LYS A 63 15.68 -16.54 8.34
CA LYS A 63 15.95 -15.90 9.62
C LYS A 63 15.08 -14.68 9.90
N GLU A 64 14.00 -14.47 9.12
CA GLU A 64 13.05 -13.41 9.41
C GLU A 64 12.49 -13.57 10.83
N PHE A 65 12.59 -12.50 11.61
CA PHE A 65 12.20 -12.46 13.01
C PHE A 65 10.81 -11.86 13.16
N PHE A 66 10.46 -10.87 12.34
CA PHE A 66 9.23 -10.11 12.45
C PHE A 66 8.10 -10.79 11.67
N GLY A 67 7.05 -11.17 12.40
CA GLY A 67 5.89 -11.86 11.84
C GLY A 67 4.95 -10.93 11.08
N LEU A 68 4.15 -11.48 10.16
CA LEU A 68 3.01 -10.75 9.61
C LEU A 68 1.88 -10.75 10.65
N LYS A 69 1.52 -9.57 11.19
CA LYS A 69 0.45 -9.40 12.18
C LYS A 69 -0.93 -9.37 11.54
N ASP A 70 -1.07 -8.68 10.42
CA ASP A 70 -2.37 -8.51 9.76
C ASP A 70 -2.27 -8.29 8.25
N LEU A 71 -3.39 -8.55 7.56
CA LEU A 71 -3.57 -8.41 6.12
C LEU A 71 -4.95 -7.81 5.84
N PHE A 72 -4.96 -6.69 5.11
CA PHE A 72 -6.17 -6.14 4.49
C PHE A 72 -6.07 -6.26 2.97
N VAL A 73 -7.16 -6.67 2.33
CA VAL A 73 -7.25 -6.73 0.88
C VAL A 73 -8.21 -5.66 0.40
N VAL A 74 -7.75 -4.81 -0.50
CA VAL A 74 -8.51 -3.65 -0.97
C VAL A 74 -8.64 -3.70 -2.48
N PHE A 75 -9.86 -3.76 -2.96
CA PHE A 75 -10.15 -3.64 -4.38
C PHE A 75 -10.32 -2.17 -4.75
N HIS A 76 -9.67 -1.78 -5.85
CA HIS A 76 -9.97 -0.50 -6.48
C HIS A 76 -11.41 -0.56 -7.04
N PRO A 77 -12.28 0.44 -6.82
CA PRO A 77 -13.68 0.38 -7.27
C PRO A 77 -13.81 0.36 -8.80
N ASP A 78 -12.96 1.11 -9.51
CA ASP A 78 -13.10 1.28 -10.97
C ASP A 78 -12.02 0.57 -11.83
N LYS A 79 -11.00 -0.03 -11.21
CA LYS A 79 -9.84 -0.61 -11.92
C LYS A 79 -9.66 -2.06 -11.50
N PRO A 80 -9.20 -2.96 -12.40
CA PRO A 80 -8.95 -4.35 -12.05
C PRO A 80 -7.63 -4.50 -11.28
N VAL A 81 -7.57 -3.88 -10.10
CA VAL A 81 -6.38 -3.82 -9.23
C VAL A 81 -6.79 -4.17 -7.81
N ILE A 82 -6.01 -5.05 -7.19
CA ILE A 82 -6.13 -5.43 -5.79
C ILE A 82 -4.88 -4.95 -5.05
N ALA A 83 -5.04 -4.19 -3.98
CA ALA A 83 -3.99 -3.87 -3.03
C ALA A 83 -4.02 -4.86 -1.86
N TYR A 84 -2.88 -5.42 -1.51
CA TYR A 84 -2.66 -6.23 -0.33
C TYR A 84 -1.83 -5.40 0.64
N HIS A 85 -2.48 -4.91 1.69
CA HIS A 85 -1.85 -4.17 2.77
C HIS A 85 -1.38 -5.14 3.83
N LEU A 86 -0.07 -5.23 4.00
CA LEU A 86 0.62 -6.12 4.91
C LEU A 86 1.06 -5.33 6.13
N PHE A 87 0.68 -5.79 7.31
CA PHE A 87 1.10 -5.20 8.57
C PHE A 87 2.02 -6.19 9.27
N TRP A 88 3.32 -5.94 9.18
CA TRP A 88 4.32 -6.73 9.87
C TRP A 88 4.43 -6.26 11.32
N GLU A 89 5.01 -7.09 12.18
CA GLU A 89 5.68 -6.58 13.37
C GLU A 89 6.68 -5.49 12.95
N ASP A 90 6.99 -4.59 13.89
CA ASP A 90 7.82 -3.40 13.69
C ASP A 90 9.14 -3.69 12.92
N ASP A 91 9.81 -2.66 12.41
CA ASP A 91 11.07 -2.83 11.69
C ASP A 91 12.30 -2.62 12.58
N ILE A 92 13.42 -3.24 12.19
CA ILE A 92 14.65 -3.22 12.97
C ILE A 92 15.29 -1.83 13.07
N ASP A 93 14.94 -0.90 12.18
CA ASP A 93 15.57 0.41 12.08
C ASP A 93 14.95 1.45 13.01
N PHE A 94 13.66 1.32 13.32
CA PHE A 94 12.90 2.35 14.02
C PHE A 94 12.16 1.86 15.29
N PRO A 95 12.85 1.20 16.25
CA PRO A 95 12.18 0.75 17.46
C PRO A 95 11.56 1.95 18.20
N ASN A 96 10.27 1.83 18.53
CA ASN A 96 9.56 2.79 19.37
C ASN A 96 9.38 4.20 18.72
N ASP A 97 9.18 4.28 17.41
CA ASP A 97 8.88 5.52 16.69
C ASP A 97 7.38 5.95 16.77
N GLY A 98 6.57 5.19 17.51
CA GLY A 98 5.13 5.39 17.64
C GLY A 98 4.30 4.70 16.55
N GLN A 99 4.93 3.88 15.71
CA GLN A 99 4.31 3.05 14.70
C GLN A 99 4.65 1.59 14.99
N PRO A 100 3.79 0.88 15.74
CA PRO A 100 4.11 -0.46 16.25
C PRO A 100 4.18 -1.55 15.17
N ASN A 101 4.03 -1.17 13.89
CA ASN A 101 3.93 -2.07 12.75
C ASN A 101 4.59 -1.44 11.55
N ASP A 102 5.33 -2.25 10.80
CA ASP A 102 5.75 -1.88 9.46
C ASP A 102 4.66 -2.24 8.45
N HIS A 103 4.09 -1.20 7.82
CA HIS A 103 2.98 -1.34 6.87
C HIS A 103 3.54 -1.40 5.47
N GLU A 104 3.40 -2.49 4.74
CA GLU A 104 3.82 -2.62 3.33
C GLU A 104 2.63 -2.84 2.39
N ILE A 105 2.78 -2.46 1.11
CA ILE A 105 1.70 -2.61 0.12
C ILE A 105 2.20 -3.29 -1.14
N ILE A 106 1.42 -4.27 -1.61
CA ILE A 106 1.58 -4.92 -2.90
C ILE A 106 0.31 -4.70 -3.72
N TRP A 107 0.45 -4.22 -4.95
CA TRP A 107 -0.68 -4.08 -5.89
C TRP A 107 -0.58 -5.11 -7.00
N VAL A 108 -1.70 -5.75 -7.31
CA VAL A 108 -1.82 -6.73 -8.38
C VAL A 108 -2.91 -6.27 -9.34
N GLN A 109 -2.51 -5.93 -10.57
CA GLN A 109 -3.46 -5.73 -11.66
C GLN A 109 -3.72 -7.07 -12.34
N TYR A 110 -4.99 -7.38 -12.54
CA TYR A 110 -5.43 -8.58 -13.24
C TYR A 110 -6.16 -8.23 -14.54
N SER A 111 -6.29 -9.22 -15.41
CA SER A 111 -6.98 -9.07 -16.69
C SER A 111 -8.49 -8.93 -16.53
N HIS A 112 -9.14 -8.25 -17.47
CA HIS A 112 -10.58 -7.99 -17.39
C HIS A 112 -11.43 -9.27 -17.35
N ASP A 113 -10.96 -10.33 -18.02
CA ASP A 113 -11.53 -11.68 -17.99
C ASP A 113 -11.20 -12.45 -16.70
N LYS A 114 -10.50 -11.83 -15.75
CA LYS A 114 -10.06 -12.38 -14.46
C LYS A 114 -9.24 -13.66 -14.61
N SER A 115 -8.56 -13.88 -15.73
CA SER A 115 -7.82 -15.12 -16.00
C SER A 115 -6.38 -15.09 -15.46
N LYS A 116 -5.73 -13.91 -15.46
CA LYS A 116 -4.30 -13.76 -15.14
C LYS A 116 -3.95 -12.41 -14.53
N VAL A 117 -2.77 -12.34 -13.93
CA VAL A 117 -2.09 -11.11 -13.53
C VAL A 117 -1.43 -10.45 -14.75
N ILE A 118 -1.59 -9.13 -14.85
CA ILE A 118 -0.99 -8.29 -15.89
C ILE A 118 0.22 -7.53 -15.34
N SER A 119 0.11 -7.01 -14.13
CA SER A 119 1.17 -6.21 -13.52
C SER A 119 1.16 -6.37 -12.01
N LEU A 120 2.36 -6.29 -11.43
CA LEU A 120 2.62 -6.33 -10.01
C LEU A 120 3.39 -5.06 -9.66
N TRP A 121 2.92 -4.34 -8.65
CA TRP A 121 3.67 -3.26 -8.02
C TRP A 121 3.95 -3.59 -6.57
N THR A 122 5.11 -3.21 -6.08
CA THR A 122 5.46 -3.33 -4.67
C THR A 122 5.96 -2.00 -4.15
N TYR A 123 5.65 -1.71 -2.89
CA TYR A 123 6.28 -0.61 -2.18
C TYR A 123 7.67 -1.02 -1.70
N TRP A 124 8.67 -0.19 -1.99
CA TRP A 124 10.07 -0.39 -1.67
C TRP A 124 10.68 0.91 -1.16
N HIS A 125 10.78 1.06 0.16
CA HIS A 125 11.45 2.21 0.81
C HIS A 125 11.09 3.59 0.22
N GLY A 126 9.79 3.88 0.09
CA GLY A 126 9.32 5.15 -0.49
C GLY A 126 9.19 5.16 -2.00
N LYS A 127 9.53 4.05 -2.68
CA LYS A 127 9.47 3.90 -4.14
C LYS A 127 8.46 2.83 -4.50
N ILE A 128 7.98 2.86 -5.75
CA ILE A 128 7.15 1.82 -6.31
C ILE A 128 7.97 1.09 -7.37
N LEU A 129 8.11 -0.22 -7.22
CA LEU A 129 8.72 -1.09 -8.22
C LEU A 129 7.63 -1.77 -9.04
N GLU A 130 7.74 -1.77 -10.36
CA GLU A 130 6.75 -2.35 -11.27
C GLU A 130 7.32 -3.54 -12.03
N LYS A 131 6.59 -4.66 -12.00
CA LYS A 131 6.80 -5.81 -12.88
C LYS A 131 5.59 -6.00 -13.78
N ARG A 132 5.79 -5.77 -15.08
CA ARG A 132 4.83 -6.17 -16.12
C ARG A 132 5.09 -7.61 -16.56
N PHE A 133 4.01 -8.38 -16.65
CA PHE A 133 4.04 -9.75 -17.17
C PHE A 133 3.76 -9.74 -18.67
N SER A 134 4.44 -10.61 -19.41
CA SER A 134 4.18 -10.77 -20.85
C SER A 134 2.77 -11.33 -21.08
N ASN A 135 2.15 -10.97 -22.21
CA ASN A 135 0.85 -11.53 -22.60
C ASN A 135 0.85 -13.07 -22.70
N LYS A 136 2.02 -13.68 -22.93
CA LYS A 136 2.21 -15.13 -23.02
C LYS A 136 2.31 -15.81 -21.65
N GLU A 137 2.58 -15.05 -20.58
CA GLU A 137 2.69 -15.58 -19.23
C GLU A 137 1.28 -15.68 -18.60
N VAL A 138 0.96 -16.82 -18.00
CA VAL A 138 -0.28 -17.03 -17.24
C VAL A 138 0.08 -17.10 -15.77
N VAL A 139 0.18 -15.93 -15.13
CA VAL A 139 0.49 -15.80 -13.71
C VAL A 139 -0.81 -15.60 -12.93
N LYS A 140 -0.97 -16.33 -11.82
CA LYS A 140 -2.09 -16.16 -10.88
C LYS A 140 -1.61 -15.64 -9.54
N ASN A 141 -0.64 -16.33 -8.94
CA ASN A 141 0.00 -15.89 -7.70
C ASN A 141 1.43 -15.43 -8.02
N PRO A 142 1.66 -14.11 -8.15
CA PRO A 142 2.99 -13.59 -8.45
C PRO A 142 3.89 -13.70 -7.23
N ASP A 143 5.19 -13.90 -7.45
CA ASP A 143 6.18 -13.98 -6.37
C ASP A 143 6.66 -12.58 -5.95
N VAL A 144 6.73 -12.35 -4.64
CA VAL A 144 7.29 -11.14 -4.02
C VAL A 144 8.29 -11.57 -2.96
N TYR A 145 9.44 -10.91 -2.90
CA TYR A 145 10.51 -11.17 -1.95
C TYR A 145 10.53 -10.08 -0.90
N ILE A 146 10.50 -10.45 0.38
CA ILE A 146 10.42 -9.50 1.49
C ILE A 146 11.80 -9.37 2.11
N GLN A 147 12.32 -8.15 2.09
CA GLN A 147 13.62 -7.85 2.69
C GLN A 147 13.58 -8.11 4.20
N TRP A 148 14.61 -8.80 4.69
CA TRP A 148 14.76 -9.10 6.10
C TRP A 148 14.75 -7.83 6.97
N GLY A 149 13.97 -7.84 8.06
CA GLY A 149 14.02 -6.82 9.11
C GLY A 149 13.46 -5.43 8.78
N LYS A 150 13.21 -5.10 7.51
CA LYS A 150 12.58 -3.84 7.05
C LYS A 150 11.38 -4.01 6.13
N HIS A 151 11.09 -5.26 5.79
CA HIS A 151 9.99 -5.72 4.95
C HIS A 151 9.81 -5.06 3.57
N GLY A 152 10.80 -4.31 3.09
CA GLY A 152 10.80 -3.76 1.73
C GLY A 152 10.44 -4.86 0.73
N SER A 153 9.39 -4.63 -0.05
CA SER A 153 8.82 -5.64 -0.94
C SER A 153 9.42 -5.54 -2.33
N LEU A 154 10.02 -6.63 -2.80
CA LEU A 154 10.69 -6.73 -4.09
C LEU A 154 9.88 -7.62 -5.03
N PRO A 155 9.56 -7.18 -6.25
CA PRO A 155 8.81 -8.00 -7.19
C PRO A 155 9.68 -9.13 -7.77
N GLN A 156 9.06 -10.11 -8.41
CA GLN A 156 9.78 -11.19 -9.07
C GLN A 156 10.85 -10.68 -10.04
N LYS A 157 12.06 -11.26 -9.98
CA LYS A 157 13.24 -10.87 -10.75
C LYS A 157 13.73 -9.45 -10.49
N TRP A 158 13.53 -8.91 -9.29
CA TRP A 158 13.99 -7.56 -8.88
C TRP A 158 15.47 -7.27 -9.16
N ASP A 159 16.30 -8.31 -9.26
CA ASP A 159 17.72 -8.26 -9.62
C ASP A 159 17.96 -8.01 -11.12
N GLN A 160 16.92 -8.08 -11.95
CA GLN A 160 16.96 -8.00 -13.40
C GLN A 160 15.92 -7.00 -13.95
N GLY A 161 16.38 -5.96 -14.65
CA GLY A 161 15.50 -5.19 -15.54
C GLY A 161 14.57 -4.16 -14.89
N PHE A 162 14.91 -3.63 -13.71
CA PHE A 162 14.18 -2.51 -13.09
C PHE A 162 14.88 -1.16 -13.34
N SER A 163 14.08 -0.10 -13.51
CA SER A 163 14.56 1.29 -13.68
C SER A 163 15.22 1.84 -12.41
N ILE A 164 14.78 1.37 -11.25
CA ILE A 164 15.41 1.56 -9.95
C ILE A 164 16.10 0.23 -9.62
N ARG A 165 17.41 0.25 -9.38
CA ARG A 165 18.16 -0.96 -8.98
C ARG A 165 18.22 -1.04 -7.45
N PRO A 166 17.33 -1.79 -6.79
CA PRO A 166 17.34 -1.89 -5.32
C PRO A 166 18.61 -2.58 -4.78
N GLY A 167 19.39 -3.27 -5.63
CA GLY A 167 20.58 -4.02 -5.21
C GLY A 167 21.61 -3.22 -4.38
N MET A 168 21.86 -1.95 -4.72
CA MET A 168 22.77 -1.11 -3.92
C MET A 168 22.16 -0.77 -2.55
N GLU A 169 20.87 -0.43 -2.51
CA GLU A 169 20.16 -0.13 -1.25
C GLU A 169 20.07 -1.36 -0.35
N ILE A 170 19.80 -2.53 -0.93
CA ILE A 170 19.80 -3.82 -0.22
C ILE A 170 21.19 -4.11 0.34
N TYR A 171 22.25 -3.90 -0.45
CA TYR A 171 23.62 -4.10 0.03
C TYR A 171 24.00 -3.13 1.15
N ILE A 172 23.64 -1.85 1.02
CA ILE A 172 23.85 -0.84 2.07
C ILE A 172 23.11 -1.26 3.33
N HIS A 173 21.84 -1.64 3.23
CA HIS A 173 21.06 -2.06 4.38
C HIS A 173 21.63 -3.33 5.03
N TYR A 174 21.99 -4.36 4.25
CA TYR A 174 22.71 -5.53 4.77
C TYR A 174 23.99 -5.13 5.52
N PHE A 175 24.79 -4.23 4.96
CA PHE A 175 26.03 -3.78 5.58
C PHE A 175 25.76 -3.05 6.90
N LEU A 176 24.76 -2.16 6.92
CA LEU A 176 24.32 -1.48 8.14
C LEU A 176 23.88 -2.50 9.18
N CYS A 177 22.88 -3.33 8.87
CA CYS A 177 22.34 -4.36 9.76
C CYS A 177 23.37 -5.38 10.23
N ARG A 178 24.47 -5.59 9.50
CA ARG A 178 25.50 -6.55 9.91
C ARG A 178 26.59 -5.94 10.78
N TYR A 179 27.00 -4.70 10.52
CA TYR A 179 28.23 -4.14 11.09
C TYR A 179 28.07 -2.83 11.84
N ILE A 180 27.13 -1.98 11.42
CA ILE A 180 26.99 -0.61 11.97
C ILE A 180 25.77 -0.51 12.89
N HIS A 181 24.75 -1.33 12.66
CA HIS A 181 23.47 -1.20 13.32
C HIS A 181 23.60 -1.48 14.80
N LYS A 182 23.26 -0.46 15.58
CA LYS A 182 23.02 -0.54 17.01
C LYS A 182 21.75 0.25 17.26
N HIS A 183 20.61 -0.40 17.08
CA HIS A 183 19.33 0.25 17.34
C HIS A 183 19.24 0.65 18.82
N ASN A 184 18.52 1.74 19.10
CA ASN A 184 18.27 2.15 20.48
C ASN A 184 17.42 1.09 21.16
N ARG A 185 18.00 0.36 22.12
CA ARG A 185 17.26 -0.66 22.86
C ARG A 185 16.13 0.00 23.65
N SER A 186 14.93 -0.45 23.38
CA SER A 186 13.75 -0.16 24.19
C SER A 186 13.24 -1.46 24.82
N VAL A 187 12.25 -1.36 25.70
CA VAL A 187 11.57 -2.56 26.24
C VAL A 187 11.03 -3.44 25.09
N LEU A 188 10.51 -2.82 24.03
CA LEU A 188 9.96 -3.51 22.85
C LEU A 188 11.02 -4.28 22.07
N SER A 189 12.24 -3.73 21.94
CA SER A 189 13.30 -4.34 21.14
C SER A 189 14.27 -5.22 21.93
N THR A 190 13.97 -5.50 23.20
CA THR A 190 14.86 -6.26 24.12
C THR A 190 15.28 -7.62 23.56
N ASN A 191 14.38 -8.28 22.81
CA ASN A 191 14.58 -9.62 22.26
C ASN A 191 14.78 -9.63 20.74
N TRP A 192 14.89 -8.46 20.11
CA TRP A 192 15.09 -8.38 18.67
C TRP A 192 16.52 -8.77 18.29
N PRO A 193 16.74 -9.29 17.07
CA PRO A 193 18.08 -9.51 16.57
C PRO A 193 18.87 -8.20 16.57
N GLU A 194 20.09 -8.23 17.09
CA GLU A 194 20.98 -7.05 17.07
C GLU A 194 21.51 -6.77 15.66
N ARG A 195 21.66 -7.84 14.86
CA ARG A 195 22.24 -7.80 13.52
C ARG A 195 21.77 -8.98 12.68
N PHE A 196 21.96 -8.89 11.37
CA PHE A 196 21.89 -10.06 10.50
C PHE A 196 23.18 -10.89 10.61
N ASP A 197 23.08 -12.12 11.08
CA ASP A 197 24.23 -12.99 11.40
C ASP A 197 24.73 -13.82 10.20
N GLY A 198 24.10 -13.76 9.02
CA GLY A 198 24.56 -14.40 7.77
C GLY A 198 25.36 -13.50 6.82
N ASN A 199 25.98 -14.08 5.79
CA ASN A 199 26.65 -13.33 4.73
C ASN A 199 25.63 -12.68 3.76
N PHE A 200 26.09 -11.88 2.79
CA PHE A 200 25.19 -11.18 1.86
C PHE A 200 24.38 -12.13 0.97
N ARG A 201 24.94 -13.29 0.61
CA ARG A 201 24.19 -14.32 -0.11
C ARG A 201 23.09 -14.91 0.76
N ASP A 202 23.37 -15.15 2.04
CA ASP A 202 22.36 -15.62 3.00
C ASP A 202 21.26 -14.57 3.19
N TYR A 203 21.61 -13.27 3.17
CA TYR A 203 20.68 -12.15 3.24
C TYR A 203 19.68 -12.15 2.07
N LEU A 204 20.18 -12.47 0.88
CA LEU A 204 19.38 -12.60 -0.35
C LEU A 204 18.73 -13.97 -0.53
N THR A 205 18.85 -14.88 0.45
CA THR A 205 18.25 -16.21 0.38
C THR A 205 16.88 -16.22 1.04
N PHE A 206 15.84 -16.39 0.23
CA PHE A 206 14.45 -16.45 0.68
C PHE A 206 13.95 -17.89 0.72
N SER A 207 14.15 -18.56 1.86
CA SER A 207 13.84 -19.98 2.03
C SER A 207 12.44 -20.27 2.58
N ASN A 208 11.78 -19.26 3.16
CA ASN A 208 10.46 -19.42 3.76
C ASN A 208 9.40 -18.85 2.81
N ILE A 209 8.29 -19.57 2.61
CA ILE A 209 7.19 -19.12 1.76
C ILE A 209 5.97 -18.86 2.65
N LEU A 210 5.45 -17.64 2.61
CA LEU A 210 4.19 -17.24 3.21
C LEU A 210 3.14 -17.12 2.09
N GLU A 211 2.16 -18.01 2.16
CA GLU A 211 1.05 -18.11 1.20
C GLU A 211 -0.07 -17.15 1.61
N LEU A 212 -0.09 -15.93 1.08
CA LEU A 212 -1.06 -14.90 1.51
C LEU A 212 -2.50 -15.32 1.30
N ASN A 213 -2.81 -16.09 0.26
CA ASN A 213 -4.16 -16.60 0.02
C ASN A 213 -4.74 -17.35 1.23
N LYS A 214 -3.90 -18.04 2.01
CA LYS A 214 -4.32 -18.78 3.21
C LYS A 214 -4.60 -17.87 4.42
N LEU A 215 -4.23 -16.60 4.34
CA LEU A 215 -4.34 -15.62 5.43
C LEU A 215 -5.47 -14.60 5.20
N ILE A 216 -6.08 -14.59 4.00
CA ILE A 216 -7.15 -13.64 3.67
C ILE A 216 -8.40 -14.00 4.47
N SER A 217 -8.98 -12.99 5.12
CA SER A 217 -10.26 -13.07 5.82
C SER A 217 -11.30 -12.22 5.10
N LYS A 218 -12.53 -12.73 4.96
CA LYS A 218 -13.64 -12.04 4.27
C LYS A 218 -13.95 -10.69 4.91
N GLU A 219 -13.81 -10.60 6.23
CA GLU A 219 -14.07 -9.42 7.06
C GLU A 219 -13.06 -8.29 6.82
N LYS A 220 -11.89 -8.60 6.25
CA LYS A 220 -10.82 -7.64 5.95
C LYS A 220 -10.68 -7.34 4.45
N ILE A 221 -11.70 -7.68 3.68
CA ILE A 221 -11.83 -7.29 2.28
C ILE A 221 -12.61 -5.98 2.17
N LEU A 222 -12.01 -4.99 1.52
CA LEU A 222 -12.57 -3.66 1.33
C LEU A 222 -12.67 -3.33 -0.16
N VAL A 223 -13.59 -2.41 -0.49
CA VAL A 223 -13.65 -1.74 -1.78
C VAL A 223 -13.63 -0.23 -1.53
N CYS A 224 -12.59 0.45 -2.01
CA CYS A 224 -12.42 1.89 -1.81
C CYS A 224 -11.26 2.47 -2.62
N ILE A 225 -11.27 3.79 -2.78
CA ILE A 225 -10.12 4.56 -3.28
C ILE A 225 -9.21 4.99 -2.12
N ASP A 226 -9.78 5.41 -0.99
CA ASP A 226 -9.06 5.83 0.22
C ASP A 226 -9.01 4.65 1.19
N SER A 227 -7.94 3.86 1.09
CA SER A 227 -7.74 2.65 1.89
C SER A 227 -7.10 2.96 3.24
N ASN A 228 -6.15 3.89 3.30
CA ASN A 228 -5.40 4.18 4.53
C ASN A 228 -6.34 4.58 5.68
N ASN A 229 -7.29 5.50 5.43
CA ASN A 229 -8.22 5.94 6.46
C ASN A 229 -9.18 4.82 6.89
N LYS A 230 -9.70 4.04 5.93
CA LYS A 230 -10.60 2.92 6.24
C LYS A 230 -9.90 1.84 7.05
N ILE A 231 -8.69 1.45 6.65
CA ILE A 231 -7.89 0.45 7.36
C ILE A 231 -7.56 0.97 8.77
N ARG A 232 -7.17 2.24 8.94
CA ARG A 232 -6.90 2.80 10.28
C ARG A 232 -8.08 2.67 11.24
N ILE A 233 -9.31 2.92 10.77
CA ILE A 233 -10.52 2.77 11.58
C ILE A 233 -10.73 1.30 11.99
N LEU A 234 -10.46 0.35 11.09
CA LEU A 234 -10.71 -1.08 11.30
C LEU A 234 -9.60 -1.78 12.08
N PHE A 235 -8.34 -1.48 11.75
CA PHE A 235 -7.14 -2.09 12.32
C PHE A 235 -6.90 -1.61 13.76
N LYS A 236 -7.32 -0.38 14.09
CA LYS A 236 -7.21 0.22 15.43
C LYS A 236 -5.78 0.35 15.98
N GLU A 237 -4.77 0.12 15.14
CA GLU A 237 -3.38 0.42 15.43
C GLU A 237 -2.86 1.55 14.53
N ASN A 238 -1.82 2.25 14.99
CA ASN A 238 -1.17 3.28 14.19
C ASN A 238 -0.23 2.65 13.15
N PHE A 239 -0.09 3.31 12.01
CA PHE A 239 0.84 2.93 10.95
C PHE A 239 1.08 4.12 10.01
N SER A 240 2.22 4.15 9.32
CA SER A 240 2.52 5.13 8.28
C SER A 240 1.61 4.99 7.08
N TYR A 241 0.99 6.10 6.68
CA TYR A 241 0.26 6.16 5.42
C TYR A 241 1.24 6.04 4.25
N LYS A 242 0.89 5.15 3.32
CA LYS A 242 1.62 4.96 2.07
C LYS A 242 0.76 5.43 0.90
N ILE A 243 1.35 5.50 -0.28
CA ILE A 243 0.62 5.84 -1.51
C ILE A 243 -0.55 4.87 -1.66
N GLU A 244 -1.74 5.36 -2.02
CA GLU A 244 -2.95 4.55 -2.12
C GLU A 244 -2.90 3.57 -3.30
N TRP A 245 -2.54 4.07 -4.49
CA TRP A 245 -2.54 3.32 -5.74
C TRP A 245 -1.32 3.68 -6.58
N PRO A 246 -0.74 2.71 -7.32
CA PRO A 246 0.33 2.99 -8.25
C PRO A 246 -0.19 3.88 -9.39
N THR A 247 0.61 4.87 -9.79
CA THR A 247 0.33 5.81 -10.89
C THR A 247 0.60 5.20 -12.24
#